data_AF-A0A061A8H1-F1
#
_entry.id   AF-A0A061A8H1-F1
#
_cell.length_a   1.000
_cell.length_b   1.000
_cell.length_c   1.000
_cell.angle_alpha   90.00
_cell.angle_beta   90.00
_cell.angle_gamma   90.00
#
_symmetry.space_group_name_H-M   'P 1'
#
loop_
_entity.id
_entity.type
_entity.pdbx_description
1 polymer ?
#
loop_
_entity_poly.entity_id
_entity_poly.type
_entity_poly.pdbx_seq_one_letter_code
_entity_poly.pdbx_strand_id
1 'polypeptide(L)'
;RRLRALQAGQNRFVCSCEFVNFMVWRWGGAVEGSVELTDRWDNYLCDSPLPLQGQRVDRVQLSPFQCHRILLVSSLCGCMLASGILFVILLWKIHAVWYVRMMWAWLKAKRNSGNQKRRDAAGNAYLLCYDAFVSYSEQDAEWVEDFLVPELEDSQPPLTLCLHKRDFLPGHWIIDNIIHAMERSRRTLFVLSEHFVHSEWCRYGFILPCLTTTQNGRLKYFSCSTFIH
;
A
#
# COMPACT_ATOMS: atom_id res chain seq x y z
N ARG A 1 21.59 -66.30 -38.71
CA ARG A 1 21.79 -65.85 -40.11
C ARG A 1 21.77 -64.32 -40.11
N ARG A 2 22.84 -63.66 -40.57
CA ARG A 2 22.87 -62.18 -40.68
C ARG A 2 22.26 -61.78 -42.02
N LEU A 3 21.37 -60.79 -42.03
CA LEU A 3 20.80 -60.22 -43.25
C LEU A 3 21.93 -59.50 -44.02
N ARG A 4 22.16 -59.87 -45.28
CA ARG A 4 23.24 -59.30 -46.12
C ARG A 4 22.73 -58.35 -47.21
N ALA A 5 21.55 -58.62 -47.75
CA ALA A 5 20.91 -57.81 -48.78
C ALA A 5 19.44 -57.54 -48.42
N LEU A 6 18.95 -56.36 -48.78
CA LEU A 6 17.57 -55.93 -48.58
C LEU A 6 16.98 -55.44 -49.91
N GLN A 7 15.82 -55.99 -50.25
CA GLN A 7 15.01 -55.58 -51.38
C GLN A 7 13.71 -54.97 -50.85
N ALA A 8 13.51 -53.68 -51.07
CA ALA A 8 12.39 -52.93 -50.51
C ALA A 8 11.91 -51.80 -51.44
N GLY A 9 12.36 -51.75 -52.69
CA GLY A 9 11.87 -50.78 -53.67
C GLY A 9 10.36 -50.91 -53.94
N GLN A 10 9.77 -49.83 -54.47
CA GLN A 10 8.35 -49.75 -54.87
C GLN A 10 7.35 -49.92 -53.71
N ASN A 11 7.79 -49.68 -52.47
CA ASN A 11 6.91 -49.59 -51.32
C ASN A 11 6.39 -48.16 -51.12
N ARG A 12 5.27 -48.04 -50.40
CA ARG A 12 4.69 -46.75 -50.01
C ARG A 12 5.42 -46.20 -48.79
N PHE A 13 6.41 -45.35 -49.00
CA PHE A 13 7.22 -44.80 -47.92
C PHE A 13 6.60 -43.53 -47.31
N VAL A 14 6.54 -43.50 -45.98
CA VAL A 14 6.17 -42.31 -45.22
C VAL A 14 7.45 -41.55 -44.87
N CYS A 15 7.71 -40.44 -45.54
CA CYS A 15 8.89 -39.62 -45.35
C CYS A 15 8.75 -38.68 -44.15
N SER A 16 8.71 -39.31 -42.96
CA SER A 16 8.88 -38.62 -41.67
C SER A 16 10.36 -38.28 -41.45
N CYS A 17 10.66 -37.31 -40.58
CA CYS A 17 12.06 -36.99 -40.33
C CYS A 17 12.84 -38.15 -39.69
N GLU A 18 12.19 -38.98 -38.87
CA GLU A 18 12.83 -40.16 -38.30
C GLU A 18 13.20 -41.16 -39.40
N PHE A 19 12.28 -41.44 -40.32
CA PHE A 19 12.48 -42.38 -41.41
C PHE A 19 13.55 -41.89 -42.41
N VAL A 20 13.46 -40.62 -42.83
CA VAL A 20 14.44 -40.04 -43.76
C VAL A 20 15.82 -39.98 -43.11
N ASN A 21 15.91 -39.55 -41.84
CA ASN A 21 17.19 -39.52 -41.12
C ASN A 21 17.77 -40.92 -40.94
N PHE A 22 16.94 -41.92 -40.63
CA PHE A 22 17.37 -43.31 -40.55
C PHE A 22 17.89 -43.84 -41.89
N MET A 23 17.16 -43.62 -42.98
CA MET A 23 17.54 -44.10 -44.32
C MET A 23 18.85 -43.44 -44.80
N VAL A 24 18.96 -42.12 -44.66
CA VAL A 24 20.17 -41.36 -45.03
C VAL A 24 21.35 -41.74 -44.12
N TRP A 25 21.16 -41.87 -42.81
CA TRP A 25 22.25 -42.24 -41.90
C TRP A 25 22.74 -43.67 -42.16
N ARG A 26 21.82 -44.62 -42.38
CA ARG A 26 22.15 -46.04 -42.51
C ARG A 26 22.71 -46.41 -43.89
N TRP A 27 22.26 -45.76 -44.96
CA TRP A 27 22.63 -46.09 -46.34
C TRP A 27 23.27 -44.94 -47.13
N GLY A 28 23.36 -43.73 -46.57
CA GLY A 28 24.05 -42.58 -47.16
C GLY A 28 25.56 -42.54 -46.92
N GLY A 29 26.17 -43.68 -46.57
CA GLY A 29 27.63 -43.82 -46.45
C GLY A 29 28.23 -43.54 -45.06
N ALA A 30 27.42 -43.26 -44.04
CA ALA A 30 27.91 -42.94 -42.69
C ALA A 30 28.18 -44.18 -41.80
N VAL A 31 27.71 -45.37 -42.19
CA VAL A 31 27.86 -46.60 -41.40
C VAL A 31 28.51 -47.71 -42.22
N GLU A 32 29.67 -48.18 -41.77
CA GLU A 32 30.40 -49.30 -42.38
C GLU A 32 29.71 -50.63 -42.03
N GLY A 33 29.42 -51.46 -43.03
CA GLY A 33 28.68 -52.72 -42.86
C GLY A 33 27.15 -52.58 -42.83
N SER A 34 26.59 -51.59 -43.52
CA SER A 34 25.15 -51.55 -43.79
C SER A 34 24.72 -52.70 -44.72
N VAL A 35 23.46 -53.09 -44.63
CA VAL A 35 22.88 -54.16 -45.47
C VAL A 35 22.82 -53.67 -46.92
N GLU A 36 23.30 -54.41 -47.90
CA GLU A 36 23.30 -53.90 -49.28
C GLU A 36 21.88 -53.79 -49.84
N LEU A 37 21.51 -52.61 -50.35
CA LEU A 37 20.25 -52.44 -51.08
C LEU A 37 20.43 -53.06 -52.46
N THR A 38 19.63 -54.08 -52.76
CA THR A 38 19.71 -54.80 -54.05
C THR A 38 18.96 -54.05 -55.16
N ASP A 39 18.04 -53.18 -54.78
CA ASP A 39 17.27 -52.33 -55.69
C ASP A 39 17.96 -51.00 -55.98
N ARG A 40 17.63 -50.39 -57.13
CA ARG A 40 18.06 -49.03 -57.46
C ARG A 40 17.38 -47.99 -56.56
N TRP A 41 18.13 -46.94 -56.21
CA TRP A 41 17.64 -45.81 -55.41
C TRP A 41 16.40 -45.11 -55.99
N ASP A 42 16.19 -45.19 -57.31
CA ASP A 42 15.01 -44.62 -57.98
C ASP A 42 13.69 -45.30 -57.59
N ASN A 43 13.75 -46.49 -56.99
CA ASN A 43 12.57 -47.20 -56.49
C ASN A 43 12.17 -46.79 -55.06
N TYR A 44 12.93 -45.91 -54.40
CA TYR A 44 12.67 -45.44 -53.04
C TYR A 44 12.08 -44.02 -53.08
N LEU A 45 10.76 -43.97 -53.32
CA LEU A 45 10.01 -42.73 -53.49
C LEU A 45 9.08 -42.50 -52.29
N CYS A 46 9.00 -41.25 -51.84
CA CYS A 46 8.06 -40.84 -50.80
C CYS A 46 6.63 -40.91 -51.34
N ASP A 47 5.73 -41.57 -50.60
CA ASP A 47 4.29 -41.59 -50.87
C ASP A 47 3.55 -40.54 -50.03
N SER A 48 4.03 -40.26 -48.81
CA SER A 48 3.49 -39.22 -47.93
C SER A 48 4.61 -38.52 -47.15
N PRO A 49 4.45 -37.25 -46.74
CA PRO A 49 3.29 -36.35 -46.93
C PRO A 49 3.21 -35.77 -48.36
N LEU A 50 2.02 -35.27 -48.75
CA LEU A 50 1.74 -34.69 -50.08
C LEU A 50 2.84 -33.75 -50.65
N PRO A 51 3.47 -32.86 -49.85
CA PRO A 51 4.52 -31.97 -50.36
C PRO A 51 5.80 -32.69 -50.85
N LEU A 52 6.01 -33.93 -50.41
CA LEU A 52 7.19 -34.73 -50.72
C LEU A 52 6.87 -35.91 -51.65
N GLN A 53 5.62 -36.07 -52.08
CA GLN A 53 5.19 -37.21 -52.86
C GLN A 53 5.95 -37.30 -54.20
N GLY A 54 6.50 -38.47 -54.50
CA GLY A 54 7.31 -38.72 -55.69
C GLY A 54 8.76 -38.23 -55.62
N GLN A 55 9.20 -37.61 -54.51
CA GLN A 55 10.62 -37.32 -54.28
C GLN A 55 11.36 -38.57 -53.79
N ARG A 56 12.64 -38.68 -54.13
CA ARG A 56 13.48 -39.78 -53.64
C ARG A 56 13.92 -39.55 -52.20
N VAL A 57 13.86 -40.60 -51.40
CA VAL A 57 14.12 -40.57 -49.94
C VAL A 57 15.52 -40.05 -49.61
N ASP A 58 16.53 -40.32 -50.45
CA ASP A 58 17.93 -39.88 -50.28
C ASP A 58 18.13 -38.37 -50.50
N ARG A 59 17.24 -37.73 -51.26
CA ARG A 59 17.34 -36.31 -51.62
C ARG A 59 16.45 -35.40 -50.80
N VAL A 60 15.60 -35.95 -49.95
CA VAL A 60 14.73 -35.14 -49.11
C VAL A 60 15.55 -34.50 -47.98
N GLN A 61 15.57 -33.17 -47.95
CA GLN A 61 16.20 -32.40 -46.87
C GLN A 61 15.11 -31.78 -45.99
N LEU A 62 14.75 -32.47 -44.90
CA LEU A 62 13.88 -31.88 -43.88
C LEU A 62 14.69 -31.01 -42.92
N SER A 63 14.22 -29.79 -42.68
CA SER A 63 14.86 -28.92 -41.68
C SER A 63 14.63 -29.46 -40.25
N PRO A 64 15.65 -29.39 -39.36
CA PRO A 64 15.51 -29.82 -37.96
C PRO A 64 14.37 -29.08 -37.23
N PHE A 65 14.14 -27.82 -37.60
CA PHE A 65 13.09 -26.95 -37.07
C PHE A 65 11.67 -27.42 -37.42
N GLN A 66 11.46 -27.98 -38.62
CA GLN A 66 10.17 -28.58 -38.98
C GLN A 66 9.91 -29.86 -38.17
N CYS A 67 10.96 -30.63 -37.91
CA CYS A 67 10.81 -31.87 -37.17
C CYS A 67 10.52 -31.68 -35.68
N HIS A 68 11.19 -30.71 -35.05
CA HIS A 68 11.07 -30.43 -33.62
C HIS A 68 10.12 -29.27 -33.32
N ARG A 69 9.27 -28.88 -34.29
CA ARG A 69 8.38 -27.71 -34.19
C ARG A 69 7.51 -27.73 -32.92
N ILE A 70 6.94 -28.88 -32.59
CA ILE A 70 6.06 -29.04 -31.41
C ILE A 70 6.85 -28.81 -30.12
N LEU A 71 8.06 -29.38 -30.02
CA LEU A 71 8.94 -29.23 -28.86
C LEU A 71 9.42 -27.79 -28.70
N LEU A 72 9.76 -27.12 -29.80
CA LEU A 72 10.15 -25.71 -29.79
C LEU A 72 9.01 -24.80 -29.33
N VAL A 73 7.80 -24.99 -29.88
CA VAL A 73 6.62 -24.21 -29.48
C VAL A 73 6.26 -24.46 -28.01
N SER A 74 6.29 -25.72 -27.57
CA SER A 74 6.04 -26.08 -26.17
C SER A 74 7.07 -25.45 -25.21
N SER A 75 8.36 -25.54 -25.57
CA SER A 75 9.45 -24.93 -24.80
C SER A 75 9.31 -23.41 -24.71
N LEU A 76 9.06 -22.74 -25.84
CA LEU A 76 8.84 -21.29 -25.87
C LEU A 76 7.63 -20.88 -25.01
N CYS A 77 6.52 -21.61 -25.11
CA CYS A 77 5.34 -21.35 -24.29
C CYS A 77 5.65 -21.55 -22.79
N GLY A 78 6.36 -22.61 -22.42
CA GLY A 78 6.80 -22.86 -21.05
C GLY A 78 7.70 -21.74 -20.50
N CYS A 79 8.66 -21.25 -21.29
CA CYS A 79 9.51 -20.13 -20.91
C CYS A 79 8.69 -18.84 -20.68
N MET A 80 7.71 -18.56 -21.53
CA MET A 80 6.83 -17.39 -21.38
C MET A 80 5.93 -17.49 -20.14
N LEU A 81 5.43 -18.69 -19.82
CA LEU A 81 4.65 -18.91 -18.59
C LEU A 81 5.54 -18.76 -17.35
N ALA A 82 6.74 -19.35 -17.36
CA ALA A 82 7.68 -19.26 -16.24
C ALA A 82 8.12 -17.81 -15.98
N SER A 83 8.40 -17.04 -17.04
CA SER A 83 8.77 -15.63 -16.90
C SER A 83 7.61 -14.78 -16.38
N GLY A 84 6.37 -15.04 -16.83
CA GLY A 84 5.17 -14.42 -16.30
C GLY A 84 4.95 -14.70 -14.81
N ILE A 85 5.09 -15.96 -14.38
CA ILE A 85 4.98 -16.35 -12.97
C ILE A 85 6.05 -15.65 -12.13
N LEU A 86 7.30 -15.64 -12.59
CA LEU A 86 8.40 -14.97 -11.90
C LEU A 86 8.12 -13.46 -11.73
N PHE A 87 7.61 -12.82 -12.79
CA PHE A 87 7.26 -11.40 -12.75
C PHE A 87 6.15 -11.10 -11.72
N VAL A 88 5.10 -11.93 -11.66
CA VAL A 88 4.03 -11.81 -10.66
C VAL A 88 4.59 -11.96 -9.24
N ILE A 89 5.48 -12.93 -9.01
CA ILE A 89 6.13 -13.13 -7.71
C ILE A 89 6.98 -11.91 -7.30
N LEU A 90 7.73 -11.34 -8.25
CA LEU A 90 8.53 -10.13 -8.02
C LEU A 90 7.64 -8.95 -7.64
N LEU A 91 6.56 -8.71 -8.37
CA LEU A 91 5.58 -7.67 -8.05
C LEU A 91 4.97 -7.87 -6.66
N TRP A 92 4.57 -9.11 -6.34
CA TRP A 92 4.01 -9.43 -5.03
C TRP A 92 5.02 -9.17 -3.91
N LYS A 93 6.30 -9.53 -4.10
CA LYS A 93 7.35 -9.23 -3.13
C LYS A 93 7.60 -7.73 -2.97
N ILE A 94 7.67 -6.98 -4.05
CA ILE A 94 7.86 -5.52 -3.99
C ILE A 94 6.68 -4.87 -3.26
N HIS A 95 5.45 -5.27 -3.60
CA HIS A 95 4.24 -4.76 -2.96
C HIS A 95 4.18 -5.13 -1.47
N ALA A 96 4.50 -6.37 -1.11
CA ALA A 96 4.56 -6.81 0.28
C ALA A 96 5.64 -6.06 1.09
N VAL A 97 6.83 -5.88 0.52
CA VAL A 97 7.91 -5.11 1.16
C VAL A 97 7.48 -3.66 1.36
N TRP A 98 6.88 -3.03 0.36
CA TRP A 98 6.36 -1.67 0.46
C TRP A 98 5.28 -1.56 1.54
N TYR A 99 4.32 -2.48 1.55
CA TYR A 99 3.23 -2.53 2.52
C TYR A 99 3.75 -2.69 3.95
N VAL A 100 4.70 -3.61 4.17
CA VAL A 100 5.33 -3.82 5.48
C VAL A 100 6.08 -2.57 5.94
N ARG A 101 6.84 -1.91 5.05
CA ARG A 101 7.54 -0.65 5.37
C ARG A 101 6.57 0.46 5.77
N MET A 102 5.46 0.59 5.05
CA MET A 102 4.43 1.58 5.35
C MET A 102 3.71 1.28 6.67
N MET A 103 3.37 0.03 6.93
CA MET A 103 2.80 -0.41 8.20
C MET A 103 3.75 -0.10 9.37
N TRP A 104 5.05 -0.38 9.22
CA TRP A 104 6.07 -0.04 10.21
C TRP A 104 6.22 1.47 10.41
N ALA A 105 6.19 2.26 9.33
CA ALA A 105 6.25 3.72 9.41
C ALA A 105 5.03 4.29 10.14
N TRP A 106 3.84 3.78 9.84
CA TRP A 106 2.60 4.16 10.51
C TRP A 106 2.60 3.77 11.99
N LEU A 107 3.04 2.55 12.33
CA LEU A 107 3.19 2.11 13.72
C LEU A 107 4.18 2.97 14.49
N LYS A 108 5.32 3.31 13.87
CA LYS A 108 6.32 4.21 14.46
C LYS A 108 5.77 5.61 14.66
N ALA A 109 5.02 6.14 13.70
CA ALA A 109 4.37 7.44 13.80
C ALA A 109 3.31 7.46 14.93
N LYS A 110 2.50 6.41 15.04
CA LYS A 110 1.49 6.28 16.11
C LYS A 110 2.11 6.12 17.50
N ARG A 111 3.25 5.42 17.59
CA ARG A 111 4.00 5.29 18.85
C ARG A 111 4.67 6.61 19.24
N ASN A 112 5.26 7.31 18.27
CA ASN A 112 5.84 8.63 18.49
C ASN A 112 4.78 9.69 18.79
N SER A 113 3.57 9.63 18.22
CA SER A 113 2.50 10.58 18.56
C SER A 113 2.01 10.41 20.00
N GLY A 114 1.96 9.17 20.51
CA GLY A 114 1.67 8.92 21.93
C GLY A 114 2.78 9.45 22.85
N ASN A 115 4.04 9.28 22.46
CA ASN A 115 5.19 9.74 23.22
C ASN A 115 5.36 11.28 23.16
N GLN A 116 5.06 11.88 22.00
CA GLN A 116 5.00 13.32 21.79
C GLN A 116 3.90 13.93 22.65
N LYS A 117 2.68 13.36 22.63
CA LYS A 117 1.58 13.78 23.50
C LYS A 117 1.95 13.73 25.00
N ARG A 118 2.72 12.72 25.42
CA ARG A 118 3.21 12.60 26.79
C ARG A 118 4.31 13.62 27.11
N ARG A 119 5.17 13.95 26.14
CA ARG A 119 6.19 15.00 26.25
C ARG A 119 5.59 16.40 26.25
N ASP A 120 4.60 16.67 25.40
CA ASP A 120 3.89 17.95 25.36
C ASP A 120 3.06 18.15 26.64
N ALA A 121 2.46 17.09 27.19
CA ALA A 121 1.80 17.15 28.48
C ALA A 121 2.79 17.45 29.62
N ALA A 122 3.97 16.84 29.61
CA ALA A 122 5.03 17.10 30.61
C ALA A 122 5.72 18.46 30.42
N GLY A 123 5.85 18.93 29.17
CA GLY A 123 6.35 20.25 28.82
C GLY A 123 5.35 21.34 29.18
N ASN A 124 4.11 21.26 28.71
CA ASN A 124 3.10 22.25 29.10
C ASN A 124 2.84 22.24 30.62
N ALA A 125 3.04 21.11 31.31
CA ALA A 125 2.95 21.07 32.77
C ALA A 125 3.93 22.01 33.50
N TYR A 126 5.07 22.40 32.91
CA TYR A 126 5.95 23.42 33.51
C TYR A 126 5.48 24.87 33.25
N LEU A 127 4.61 25.09 32.25
CA LEU A 127 4.03 26.40 31.90
C LEU A 127 2.66 26.64 32.54
N LEU A 128 1.96 25.57 32.93
CA LEU A 128 0.62 25.60 33.51
C LEU A 128 0.69 26.03 34.97
N CYS A 129 0.23 27.25 35.27
CA CYS A 129 0.16 27.79 36.63
C CYS A 129 -1.20 27.57 37.29
N TYR A 130 -2.25 27.30 36.49
CA TYR A 130 -3.63 27.19 36.95
C TYR A 130 -4.27 25.87 36.49
N ASP A 131 -5.17 25.32 37.30
CA ASP A 131 -5.96 24.14 36.97
C ASP A 131 -7.13 24.50 36.04
N ALA A 132 -7.76 25.66 36.20
CA ALA A 132 -8.76 26.15 35.27
C ALA A 132 -8.78 27.68 35.13
N PHE A 133 -9.02 28.16 33.92
CA PHE A 133 -9.41 29.54 33.65
C PHE A 133 -10.94 29.62 33.63
N VAL A 134 -11.54 30.55 34.37
CA VAL A 134 -13.00 30.72 34.45
C VAL A 134 -13.41 31.97 33.67
N SER A 135 -14.26 31.79 32.66
CA SER A 135 -14.83 32.86 31.85
C SER A 135 -16.33 32.99 32.18
N TYR A 136 -16.73 34.19 32.60
CA TYR A 136 -18.07 34.51 33.08
C TYR A 136 -18.44 35.94 32.65
N SER A 137 -19.73 36.28 32.69
CA SER A 137 -20.20 37.65 32.44
C SER A 137 -20.00 38.48 33.70
N GLU A 138 -19.73 39.78 33.56
CA GLU A 138 -19.63 40.67 34.72
C GLU A 138 -20.92 40.72 35.56
N GLN A 139 -22.06 40.45 34.93
CA GLN A 139 -23.37 40.39 35.59
C GLN A 139 -23.54 39.16 36.47
N ASP A 140 -22.76 38.09 36.23
CA ASP A 140 -22.74 36.87 37.04
C ASP A 140 -21.55 36.83 38.00
N ALA A 141 -20.79 37.93 38.11
CA ALA A 141 -19.55 37.98 38.88
C ALA A 141 -19.75 37.67 40.36
N GLU A 142 -20.83 38.20 40.96
CA GLU A 142 -21.17 37.99 42.37
C GLU A 142 -21.33 36.49 42.66
N TRP A 143 -22.11 35.78 41.84
CA TRP A 143 -22.30 34.34 42.02
C TRP A 143 -21.00 33.54 41.78
N VAL A 144 -20.20 33.93 40.80
CA VAL A 144 -18.95 33.23 40.50
C VAL A 144 -17.91 33.43 41.61
N GLU A 145 -17.72 34.65 42.08
CA GLU A 145 -16.69 35.00 43.06
C GLU A 145 -17.07 34.58 44.48
N ASP A 146 -18.36 34.65 44.84
CA ASP A 146 -18.81 34.34 46.20
C ASP A 146 -19.22 32.88 46.41
N PHE A 147 -19.56 32.16 45.33
CA PHE A 147 -20.02 30.77 45.43
C PHE A 147 -19.14 29.79 44.67
N LEU A 148 -18.92 30.01 43.37
CA LEU A 148 -18.20 29.03 42.54
C LEU A 148 -16.70 28.95 42.87
N VAL A 149 -16.05 30.09 43.07
CA VAL A 149 -14.61 30.16 43.33
C VAL A 149 -14.27 29.54 44.70
N PRO A 150 -14.93 29.89 45.81
CA PRO A 150 -14.64 29.27 47.11
C PRO A 150 -14.87 27.76 47.09
N GLU A 151 -15.95 27.27 46.49
CA GLU A 151 -16.23 25.83 46.42
C GLU A 151 -15.14 25.04 45.66
N LEU A 152 -14.48 25.66 44.68
CA LEU A 152 -13.43 25.03 43.90
C LEU A 152 -12.04 25.20 44.53
N GLU A 153 -11.72 26.39 45.04
CA GLU A 153 -10.44 26.69 45.71
C GLU A 153 -10.34 26.00 47.09
N ASP A 154 -11.46 25.84 47.82
CA ASP A 154 -11.52 25.16 49.13
C ASP A 154 -11.81 23.65 49.04
N SER A 155 -11.97 23.12 47.83
CA SER A 155 -12.16 21.68 47.62
C SER A 155 -10.95 20.85 48.04
N GLN A 156 -11.11 19.53 48.19
CA GLN A 156 -9.99 18.61 48.46
C GLN A 156 -9.83 17.62 47.31
N PRO A 157 -8.76 17.75 46.47
CA PRO A 157 -7.67 18.74 46.54
C PRO A 157 -8.06 20.14 46.03
N PRO A 158 -7.47 21.23 46.56
CA PRO A 158 -7.81 22.60 46.17
C PRO A 158 -7.39 22.87 44.72
N LEU A 159 -8.26 23.51 43.95
CA LEU A 159 -8.01 23.84 42.55
C LEU A 159 -7.51 25.28 42.42
N THR A 160 -6.48 25.49 41.60
CA THR A 160 -5.98 26.85 41.31
C THR A 160 -6.75 27.45 40.14
N LEU A 161 -7.46 28.55 40.36
CA LEU A 161 -8.27 29.21 39.33
C LEU A 161 -7.62 30.50 38.83
N CYS A 162 -7.73 30.74 37.52
CA CYS A 162 -7.41 32.02 36.89
C CYS A 162 -8.71 32.76 36.57
N LEU A 163 -8.88 33.96 37.14
CA LEU A 163 -10.06 34.80 37.00
C LEU A 163 -9.71 36.10 36.26
N HIS A 164 -10.57 36.51 35.34
CA HIS A 164 -10.33 37.69 34.53
C HIS A 164 -10.27 39.01 35.33
N LYS A 165 -10.97 39.10 36.47
CA LYS A 165 -10.93 40.29 37.34
C LYS A 165 -9.74 40.32 38.31
N ARG A 166 -9.21 39.15 38.70
CA ARG A 166 -8.16 39.01 39.71
C ARG A 166 -6.76 38.95 39.12
N ASP A 167 -6.60 38.14 38.07
CA ASP A 167 -5.29 37.68 37.61
C ASP A 167 -4.83 38.36 36.31
N PHE A 168 -5.64 39.24 35.73
CA PHE A 168 -5.29 39.95 34.49
C PHE A 168 -4.37 41.13 34.78
N LEU A 169 -3.29 41.22 34.00
CA LEU A 169 -2.31 42.29 34.15
C LEU A 169 -2.88 43.61 33.60
N PRO A 170 -2.93 44.69 34.40
CA PRO A 170 -3.35 46.00 33.91
C PRO A 170 -2.33 46.52 32.88
N GLY A 171 -2.83 47.08 31.77
CA GLY A 171 -2.00 47.63 30.69
C GLY A 171 -1.73 46.68 29.51
N HIS A 172 -2.18 45.43 29.56
CA HIS A 172 -2.20 44.51 28.41
C HIS A 172 -3.58 44.52 27.73
N TRP A 173 -3.62 44.19 26.44
CA TRP A 173 -4.90 44.02 25.74
C TRP A 173 -5.68 42.88 26.38
N ILE A 174 -6.98 43.10 26.57
CA ILE A 174 -7.87 42.12 27.21
C ILE A 174 -7.80 40.75 26.52
N ILE A 175 -7.70 40.73 25.19
CA ILE A 175 -7.60 39.51 24.39
C ILE A 175 -6.30 38.75 24.66
N ASP A 176 -5.17 39.44 24.79
CA ASP A 176 -3.88 38.82 25.09
C ASP A 176 -3.89 38.20 26.49
N ASN A 177 -4.49 38.88 27.47
CA ASN A 177 -4.67 38.36 28.82
C ASN A 177 -5.53 37.08 28.82
N ILE A 178 -6.59 37.03 28.00
CA ILE A 178 -7.41 35.83 27.83
C ILE A 178 -6.59 34.69 27.23
N ILE A 179 -5.85 34.94 26.16
CA ILE A 179 -5.04 33.91 25.48
C ILE A 179 -3.99 33.36 26.46
N HIS A 180 -3.29 34.22 27.18
CA HIS A 180 -2.32 33.82 28.19
C HIS A 180 -2.95 33.04 29.35
N ALA A 181 -4.15 33.44 29.80
CA ALA A 181 -4.88 32.70 30.82
C ALA A 181 -5.30 31.30 30.34
N MET A 182 -5.74 31.18 29.08
CA MET A 182 -6.06 29.89 28.46
C MET A 182 -4.82 28.99 28.29
N GLU A 183 -3.68 29.56 27.89
CA GLU A 183 -2.41 28.84 27.72
C GLU A 183 -1.82 28.35 29.04
N ARG A 184 -1.98 29.14 30.12
CA ARG A 184 -1.46 28.83 31.46
C ARG A 184 -2.43 28.00 32.31
N SER A 185 -3.60 27.63 31.78
CA SER A 185 -4.62 26.84 32.48
C SER A 185 -4.85 25.47 31.84
N ARG A 186 -5.00 24.42 32.67
CA ARG A 186 -5.21 23.04 32.16
C ARG A 186 -6.57 22.88 31.50
N ARG A 187 -7.56 23.63 31.95
CA ARG A 187 -8.95 23.63 31.49
C ARG A 187 -9.46 25.07 31.39
N THR A 188 -10.50 25.24 30.59
CA THR A 188 -11.26 26.49 30.54
C THR A 188 -12.71 26.16 30.87
N LEU A 189 -13.25 26.84 31.86
CA LEU A 189 -14.62 26.72 32.35
C LEU A 189 -15.40 27.95 31.92
N PHE A 190 -16.53 27.73 31.26
CA PHE A 190 -17.44 28.80 30.84
C PHE A 190 -18.69 28.76 31.71
N VAL A 191 -19.00 29.86 32.38
CA VAL A 191 -20.24 30.03 33.13
C VAL A 191 -21.29 30.55 32.16
N LEU A 192 -22.14 29.65 31.68
CA LEU A 192 -23.14 29.95 30.66
C LEU A 192 -24.41 30.53 31.31
N SER A 193 -24.69 31.79 31.02
CA SER A 193 -25.92 32.50 31.38
C SER A 193 -26.48 33.24 30.16
N GLU A 194 -27.73 33.72 30.23
CA GLU A 194 -28.31 34.60 29.20
C GLU A 194 -27.42 35.83 28.97
N HIS A 195 -26.93 36.40 30.06
CA HIS A 195 -26.00 37.53 30.05
C HIS A 195 -24.68 37.22 29.35
N PHE A 196 -24.09 36.06 29.62
CA PHE A 196 -22.84 35.62 29.01
C PHE A 196 -22.95 35.43 27.48
N VAL A 197 -24.08 34.91 27.00
CA VAL A 197 -24.33 34.72 25.57
C VAL A 197 -24.47 36.05 24.83
N HIS A 198 -25.08 37.06 25.45
CA HIS A 198 -25.29 38.37 24.84
C HIS A 198 -24.07 39.29 24.83
N SER A 199 -23.22 39.26 25.87
CA SER A 199 -22.06 40.16 25.98
C SER A 199 -20.76 39.49 25.56
N GLU A 200 -20.35 38.47 26.31
CA GLU A 200 -18.99 37.91 26.26
C GLU A 200 -18.83 36.89 25.14
N TRP A 201 -19.83 36.05 24.85
CA TRP A 201 -19.75 35.08 23.76
C TRP A 201 -19.56 35.74 22.39
N CYS A 202 -20.12 36.92 22.16
CA CYS A 202 -19.91 37.68 20.92
C CYS A 202 -18.46 38.20 20.82
N ARG A 203 -17.86 38.58 21.94
CA ARG A 203 -16.47 39.05 22.05
C ARG A 203 -15.46 37.91 21.82
N TYR A 204 -15.73 36.72 22.38
CA TYR A 204 -14.92 35.52 22.19
C TYR A 204 -15.19 34.78 20.88
N GLY A 205 -16.38 34.95 20.30
CA GLY A 205 -16.81 34.35 19.03
C GLY A 205 -15.96 34.77 17.84
N PHE A 206 -15.20 35.86 17.94
CA PHE A 206 -14.17 36.24 16.97
C PHE A 206 -12.80 35.56 17.18
N ILE A 207 -12.52 35.06 18.39
CA ILE A 207 -11.23 34.45 18.77
C ILE A 207 -11.28 32.92 18.68
N LEU A 208 -12.42 32.32 19.03
CA LEU A 208 -12.64 30.86 18.92
C LEU A 208 -12.45 30.27 17.50
N PRO A 209 -12.80 30.95 16.40
CA PRO A 209 -12.57 30.43 15.05
C PRO A 209 -11.07 30.32 14.70
N CYS A 210 -10.21 31.12 15.32
CA CYS A 210 -8.78 31.16 15.03
C CYS A 210 -7.97 30.24 15.96
N LEU A 211 -8.46 29.97 17.19
CA LEU A 211 -7.90 28.98 18.12
C LEU A 211 -8.34 27.54 17.80
N THR A 212 -8.58 27.21 16.53
CA THR A 212 -8.61 25.82 16.05
C THR A 212 -7.22 25.21 16.10
N THR A 213 -6.62 25.13 17.28
CA THR A 213 -5.49 24.25 17.53
C THR A 213 -6.08 22.87 17.73
N THR A 214 -5.98 22.04 16.70
CA THR A 214 -6.22 20.61 16.76
C THR A 214 -5.29 19.96 17.79
N GLN A 215 -5.65 19.98 19.06
CA GLN A 215 -5.12 19.04 20.04
C GLN A 215 -6.06 17.82 20.12
N ASN A 216 -5.53 16.66 19.77
CA ASN A 216 -6.11 15.33 20.02
C ASN A 216 -7.26 14.83 19.12
N GLY A 217 -7.47 15.36 17.91
CA GLY A 217 -8.42 14.73 16.97
C GLY A 217 -9.84 14.52 17.52
N ARG A 218 -10.20 15.22 18.60
CA ARG A 218 -11.57 15.38 19.08
C ARG A 218 -11.99 16.77 18.66
N LEU A 219 -12.86 16.82 17.66
CA LEU A 219 -13.66 18.00 17.39
C LEU A 219 -14.45 18.31 18.66
N LYS A 220 -14.03 19.33 19.41
CA LYS A 220 -14.95 20.04 20.30
C LYS A 220 -15.69 21.03 19.41
N TYR A 221 -16.74 20.56 18.74
CA TYR A 221 -17.72 21.45 18.13
C TYR A 221 -18.39 22.23 19.26
N PHE A 222 -18.23 23.54 19.26
CA PHE A 222 -19.24 24.43 19.83
C PHE A 222 -20.02 25.00 18.64
N SER A 223 -21.00 24.23 18.17
CA SER A 223 -22.09 24.79 17.37
C SER A 223 -23.19 25.14 18.36
N CYS A 224 -23.37 26.43 18.64
CA CYS A 224 -24.61 26.93 19.23
C CYS A 224 -25.44 27.53 18.09
N SER A 225 -26.00 26.66 17.26
CA SER A 225 -27.07 27.01 16.33
C SER A 225 -28.39 26.44 16.84
N THR A 226 -28.62 26.37 18.16
CA THR A 226 -29.94 25.97 18.71
C THR A 226 -30.06 26.39 20.18
N PHE A 227 -30.26 27.67 20.46
CA PHE A 227 -30.92 28.14 21.70
C PHE A 227 -31.40 29.58 21.49
N ILE A 228 -32.15 29.78 20.40
CA ILE A 228 -33.13 30.86 20.30
C ILE A 228 -34.42 30.16 19.87
N HIS A 229 -35.16 29.69 20.87
CA HIS A 229 -36.61 29.57 20.85
C HIS A 229 -37.14 29.50 22.27
#